data_AF-A0ABD4T3M5-F1
#
_entry.id   AF-A0ABD4T3M5-F1
#
_cell.length_a   1.000
_cell.length_b   1.000
_cell.length_c   1.000
_cell.angle_alpha   90.00
_cell.angle_beta   90.00
_cell.angle_gamma   90.00
#
_symmetry.space_group_name_H-M   'P 1'
#
loop_
_entity.id
_entity.type
_entity.pdbx_description
1 polymer ?
#
loop_
_entity_poly.entity_id
_entity_poly.type
_entity_poly.pdbx_seq_one_letter_code
_entity_poly.pdbx_strand_id
1 'polypeptide(L)'
;MGVYILPNNSDQGVLDTLLCACGEVAYPVYMERAKSYISQFSEEEVRQIGWKPFDKEKATVATIASILKPGKTNTVSIADNAWISTQTEQLVSSLQNLTIFLRKLLSIKVMSVTGSEDSD
;
A
#
# COMPACT_ATOMS: atom_id res chain seq x y z
N MET A 1 -12.65 -17.33 -13.89
CA MET A 1 -12.13 -16.17 -13.14
C MET A 1 -10.74 -16.53 -12.65
N GLY A 2 -9.76 -15.63 -12.81
CA GLY A 2 -8.35 -15.95 -12.55
C GLY A 2 -7.96 -15.87 -11.08
N VAL A 3 -6.78 -16.39 -10.75
CA VAL A 3 -6.13 -16.24 -9.44
C VAL A 3 -5.23 -15.01 -9.47
N TYR A 4 -5.28 -14.20 -8.41
CA TYR A 4 -4.33 -13.11 -8.15
C TYR A 4 -3.61 -13.37 -6.82
N ILE A 5 -2.30 -13.21 -6.82
CA ILE A 5 -1.37 -13.43 -5.72
C ILE A 5 -0.74 -12.08 -5.40
N LEU A 6 -0.90 -11.62 -4.17
CA LEU A 6 -0.30 -10.37 -3.74
C LEU A 6 1.24 -10.47 -3.75
N PRO A 7 1.94 -9.34 -4.03
CA PRO A 7 1.36 -8.05 -4.39
C PRO A 7 1.09 -7.90 -5.90
N ASN A 8 1.59 -8.80 -6.77
CA ASN A 8 1.52 -8.62 -8.24
C ASN A 8 1.70 -9.88 -9.11
N ASN A 9 1.46 -11.09 -8.62
CA ASN A 9 1.68 -12.40 -9.29
C ASN A 9 3.13 -12.74 -9.69
N SER A 10 4.05 -11.79 -9.63
CA SER A 10 5.44 -11.95 -10.05
C SER A 10 6.39 -12.01 -8.86
N ASP A 11 6.14 -11.14 -7.87
CA ASP A 11 7.01 -10.95 -6.71
C ASP A 11 6.40 -11.58 -5.46
N GLN A 12 7.26 -11.98 -4.52
CA GLN A 12 6.81 -12.37 -3.19
C GLN A 12 6.46 -11.13 -2.37
N GLY A 13 5.32 -11.17 -1.68
CA GLY A 13 4.95 -10.13 -0.73
C GLY A 13 3.56 -10.34 -0.15
N VAL A 14 3.07 -9.30 0.53
CA VAL A 14 1.78 -9.31 1.23
C VAL A 14 1.05 -7.97 0.99
N LEU A 15 -0.11 -7.79 1.62
CA LEU A 15 -0.80 -6.50 1.55
C LEU A 15 0.08 -5.36 2.08
N ASP A 16 0.80 -5.58 3.18
CA ASP A 16 1.66 -4.55 3.78
C ASP A 16 2.83 -4.13 2.88
N THR A 17 3.36 -5.02 2.04
CA THR A 17 4.38 -4.62 1.05
C THR A 17 3.79 -3.68 0.00
N LEU A 18 2.55 -3.94 -0.43
CA LEU A 18 1.82 -3.05 -1.34
C LEU A 18 1.50 -1.71 -0.67
N LEU A 19 1.04 -1.73 0.58
CA LEU A 19 0.72 -0.52 1.34
C LEU A 19 1.97 0.32 1.63
N CYS A 20 3.11 -0.30 1.91
CA CYS A 20 4.39 0.41 2.02
C CYS A 20 4.71 1.14 0.72
N ALA A 21 4.61 0.48 -0.45
CA ALA A 21 4.85 1.14 -1.74
C ALA A 21 3.90 2.32 -1.99
N CYS A 22 2.63 2.17 -1.62
CA CYS A 22 1.65 3.26 -1.69
C CYS A 22 1.97 4.39 -0.70
N GLY A 23 2.41 4.03 0.51
CA GLY A 23 2.82 4.96 1.55
C GLY A 23 4.04 5.80 1.15
N GLU A 24 4.99 5.24 0.40
CA GLU A 24 6.14 6.00 -0.11
C GLU A 24 5.72 7.15 -1.05
N VAL A 25 4.62 6.95 -1.78
CA VAL A 25 4.05 7.95 -2.67
C VAL A 25 3.19 8.94 -1.90
N ALA A 26 2.28 8.44 -1.05
CA ALA A 26 1.29 9.28 -0.38
C ALA A 26 1.84 10.04 0.84
N TYR A 27 2.83 9.45 1.54
CA TYR A 27 3.31 9.93 2.84
C TYR A 27 4.85 9.80 2.98
N PRO A 28 5.66 10.30 2.03
CA PRO A 28 7.10 10.05 2.00
C PRO A 28 7.82 10.39 3.32
N VAL A 29 7.48 11.54 3.93
CA VAL A 29 8.07 11.98 5.20
C VAL A 29 7.69 11.05 6.37
N TYR A 30 6.45 10.55 6.40
CA TYR A 30 6.03 9.64 7.48
C TYR A 30 6.55 8.22 7.28
N MET A 31 6.70 7.76 6.04
CA MET A 31 7.40 6.52 5.72
C MET A 31 8.85 6.56 6.17
N GLU A 32 9.58 7.64 5.84
CA GLU A 32 10.96 7.82 6.26
C GLU A 32 11.10 7.74 7.79
N ARG A 33 10.26 8.48 8.52
CA ARG A 33 10.27 8.47 9.98
C ARG A 33 9.89 7.11 10.57
N ALA A 34 8.86 6.46 10.03
CA ALA A 34 8.44 5.14 10.49
C ALA A 34 9.53 4.10 10.25
N LYS A 35 10.11 4.06 9.05
CA LYS A 35 11.23 3.17 8.72
C LYS A 35 12.45 3.44 9.60
N SER A 36 12.77 4.71 9.85
CA SER A 36 13.86 5.09 10.76
C SER A 36 13.62 4.56 12.17
N TYR A 37 12.41 4.73 12.71
CA TYR A 37 12.04 4.16 14.01
C TYR A 37 12.15 2.63 14.03
N ILE A 38 11.57 1.93 13.05
CA ILE A 38 11.61 0.47 12.98
C ILE A 38 13.04 -0.06 12.75
N SER A 39 13.91 0.71 12.10
CA SER A 39 15.31 0.32 11.87
C SER A 39 16.18 0.33 13.15
N GLN A 40 15.68 0.93 14.24
CA GLN A 40 16.40 0.95 15.52
C GLN A 40 16.35 -0.40 16.24
N PHE A 41 15.46 -1.32 15.85
CA PHE A 41 15.41 -2.67 16.39
C PHE A 41 16.42 -3.56 15.66
N SER A 42 17.41 -4.04 16.39
CA SER A 42 18.42 -4.97 15.88
C SER A 42 17.81 -6.31 15.47
N GLU A 43 18.52 -7.08 14.65
CA GLU A 43 18.06 -8.41 14.23
C GLU A 43 17.85 -9.36 15.41
N GLU A 44 18.67 -9.25 16.45
CA GLU A 44 18.54 -10.06 17.67
C GLU A 44 17.30 -9.68 18.46
N GLU A 45 17.00 -8.39 18.63
CA GLU A 45 15.75 -7.93 19.27
C GLU A 45 14.52 -8.39 18.47
N VAL A 46 14.54 -8.22 17.14
CA VAL A 46 13.47 -8.67 16.25
C VAL A 46 13.22 -10.17 16.39
N ARG A 47 14.29 -10.97 16.52
CA ARG A 47 14.20 -12.41 16.75
C ARG A 47 13.64 -12.74 18.14
N GLN A 48 14.04 -12.02 19.18
CA GLN A 48 13.53 -12.21 20.55
C GLN A 48 12.05 -11.84 20.69
N ILE A 49 11.61 -10.77 20.01
CA ILE A 49 10.20 -10.38 19.94
C ILE A 49 9.40 -11.43 19.14
N GLY A 50 10.06 -12.15 18.23
CA GLY A 50 9.44 -13.21 17.43
C GLY A 50 8.74 -12.69 16.19
N TRP A 51 9.27 -11.62 15.57
CA TRP A 51 8.73 -11.10 14.32
C TRP A 51 8.84 -12.13 13.20
N LYS A 52 7.74 -12.26 12.46
CA LYS A 52 7.61 -13.11 11.29
C LYS A 52 8.03 -12.34 10.03
N PRO A 53 8.23 -13.05 8.90
CA PRO A 53 8.36 -12.39 7.62
C PRO A 53 7.24 -11.36 7.40
N PHE A 54 7.63 -10.17 6.93
CA PHE A 54 6.77 -9.02 6.67
C PHE A 54 6.21 -8.27 7.90
N ASP A 55 6.60 -8.63 9.13
CA ASP A 55 6.14 -7.89 10.31
C ASP A 55 6.77 -6.49 10.41
N LYS A 56 7.93 -6.26 9.78
CA LYS A 56 8.54 -4.92 9.62
C LYS A 56 7.62 -3.97 8.84
N GLU A 57 7.06 -4.46 7.74
CA GLU A 57 6.12 -3.73 6.89
C GLU A 57 4.82 -3.46 7.64
N LYS A 58 4.28 -4.46 8.35
CA LYS A 58 3.11 -4.27 9.21
C LYS A 58 3.33 -3.21 10.28
N ALA A 59 4.48 -3.25 10.96
CA ALA A 59 4.84 -2.27 11.98
C ALA A 59 4.99 -0.88 11.39
N THR A 60 5.56 -0.77 10.18
CA THR A 60 5.68 0.50 9.44
C THR A 60 4.29 1.07 9.11
N VAL A 61 3.40 0.27 8.52
CA VAL A 61 2.02 0.66 8.20
C VAL A 61 1.26 1.06 9.46
N ALA A 62 1.36 0.27 10.53
CA ALA A 62 0.70 0.56 11.81
C ALA A 62 1.21 1.87 12.43
N THR A 63 2.52 2.15 12.34
CA THR A 63 3.11 3.40 12.82
C THR A 63 2.50 4.60 12.11
N ILE A 64 2.40 4.55 10.78
CA ILE A 64 1.83 5.65 9.99
C ILE A 64 0.32 5.77 10.25
N ALA A 65 -0.41 4.65 10.30
CA ALA A 65 -1.83 4.66 10.63
C ALA A 65 -2.09 5.32 12.00
N SER A 66 -1.23 5.06 12.99
CA SER A 66 -1.33 5.68 14.32
C SER A 66 -1.11 7.19 14.32
N ILE A 67 -0.31 7.70 13.38
CA ILE A 67 -0.08 9.14 13.18
C ILE A 67 -1.28 9.77 12.47
N LEU A 68 -1.76 9.15 11.39
CA LEU A 68 -2.83 9.68 10.56
C LEU A 68 -4.20 9.62 11.25
N LYS A 69 -4.46 8.54 12.00
CA LYS A 69 -5.72 8.27 12.69
C LYS A 69 -5.47 7.65 14.07
N PRO A 70 -5.04 8.44 15.07
CA PRO A 70 -4.78 7.94 16.42
C PRO A 70 -6.00 7.19 17.01
N GLY A 71 -5.74 6.02 17.60
CA GLY A 71 -6.77 5.18 18.23
C GLY A 71 -7.72 4.45 17.26
N LYS A 72 -7.44 4.47 15.95
CA LYS A 72 -8.21 3.72 14.94
C LYS A 72 -7.38 2.56 14.36
N THR A 73 -8.08 1.62 13.74
CA THR A 73 -7.47 0.47 13.08
C THR A 73 -6.79 0.87 11.77
N ASN A 74 -5.82 0.08 11.32
CA ASN A 74 -5.17 0.27 10.02
C ASN A 74 -6.19 0.31 8.87
N THR A 75 -7.23 -0.53 8.93
CA THR A 75 -8.31 -0.57 7.92
C THR A 75 -9.06 0.75 7.78
N VAL A 76 -9.32 1.46 8.89
CA VAL A 76 -9.94 2.78 8.87
C VAL A 76 -9.00 3.80 8.23
N SER A 77 -7.70 3.77 8.57
CA SER A 77 -6.75 4.67 7.91
C SER A 77 -6.64 4.40 6.41
N ILE A 78 -6.61 3.13 5.98
CA ILE A 78 -6.57 2.76 4.56
C ILE A 78 -7.80 3.28 3.80
N ALA A 79 -8.99 3.22 4.41
CA ALA A 79 -10.23 3.67 3.80
C ALA A 79 -10.36 5.20 3.77
N ASP A 80 -9.98 5.88 4.85
CA ASP A 80 -10.23 7.31 5.03
C ASP A 80 -9.10 8.21 4.49
N ASN A 81 -7.90 7.65 4.29
CA ASN A 81 -6.73 8.42 3.88
C ASN A 81 -6.24 8.01 2.48
N ALA A 82 -5.32 8.79 1.92
CA ALA A 82 -4.76 8.66 0.57
C ALA A 82 -3.85 7.44 0.32
N TRP A 83 -3.95 6.36 1.11
CA TRP A 83 -3.19 5.12 0.84
C TRP A 83 -3.52 4.59 -0.56
N ILE A 84 -4.80 4.57 -0.91
CA ILE A 84 -5.29 4.18 -2.24
C ILE A 84 -5.92 5.41 -2.88
N SER A 85 -5.23 6.02 -3.83
CA SER A 85 -5.65 7.23 -4.53
C SER A 85 -5.29 7.13 -6.01
N THR A 86 -5.79 8.05 -6.84
CA THR A 86 -5.40 8.12 -8.26
C THR A 86 -3.89 8.22 -8.43
N GLN A 87 -3.23 8.98 -7.56
CA GLN A 87 -1.77 9.14 -7.59
C GLN A 87 -1.06 7.82 -7.28
N THR A 88 -1.46 7.10 -6.22
CA THR A 88 -0.83 5.83 -5.88
C THR A 88 -1.15 4.75 -6.91
N GLU A 89 -2.35 4.73 -7.49
CA GLU A 89 -2.73 3.81 -8.57
C GLU A 89 -1.90 4.03 -9.85
N GLN A 90 -1.54 5.28 -10.16
CA GLN A 90 -0.70 5.61 -11.32
C GLN A 90 0.78 5.30 -11.11
N LEU A 91 1.30 5.49 -9.89
CA LEU A 91 2.73 5.39 -9.60
C LEU A 91 3.15 4.03 -9.04
N VAL A 92 2.21 3.21 -8.55
CA VAL A 92 2.49 1.89 -7.97
C VAL A 92 1.90 0.78 -8.84
N SER A 93 2.75 0.15 -9.66
CA SER A 93 2.31 -0.85 -10.65
C SER A 93 1.57 -2.05 -10.03
N SER A 94 1.96 -2.48 -8.82
CA SER A 94 1.26 -3.56 -8.10
C SER A 94 -0.16 -3.15 -7.70
N LEU A 95 -0.38 -1.90 -7.29
CA LEU A 95 -1.71 -1.36 -7.00
C LEU A 95 -2.54 -1.25 -8.28
N GLN A 96 -1.93 -0.79 -9.38
CA GLN A 96 -2.59 -0.72 -10.68
C GLN A 96 -3.06 -2.10 -11.13
N ASN A 97 -2.18 -3.11 -11.04
CA ASN A 97 -2.49 -4.49 -11.40
C ASN A 97 -3.63 -5.08 -10.55
N LEU A 98 -3.59 -4.84 -9.23
CA LEU A 98 -4.65 -5.27 -8.32
C LEU A 98 -5.97 -4.60 -8.70
N THR A 99 -5.96 -3.30 -8.98
CA THR A 99 -7.17 -2.55 -9.31
C THR A 99 -7.76 -2.98 -10.65
N ILE A 100 -6.94 -3.21 -11.67
CA ILE A 100 -7.37 -3.79 -12.95
C ILE A 100 -8.00 -5.17 -12.73
N PHE A 101 -7.38 -6.02 -11.91
CA PHE A 101 -7.90 -7.34 -11.59
C PHE A 101 -9.28 -7.25 -10.90
N LEU A 102 -9.41 -6.43 -9.85
CA LEU A 102 -10.66 -6.25 -9.12
C LEU A 102 -11.77 -5.67 -10.00
N ARG A 103 -11.46 -4.68 -10.85
CA ARG A 103 -12.44 -4.11 -11.80
C ARG A 103 -12.92 -5.17 -12.80
N LYS A 104 -12.02 -5.99 -13.33
CA LYS A 104 -12.37 -7.11 -14.21
C LYS A 104 -13.21 -8.17 -13.49
N LEU A 105 -12.84 -8.52 -12.27
CA LEU A 105 -13.56 -9.51 -11.45
C LEU A 105 -14.99 -9.05 -11.14
N LEU A 106 -15.17 -7.77 -10.84
CA LEU A 106 -16.45 -7.17 -10.47
C LEU A 106 -17.25 -6.64 -11.67
N SER A 107 -16.77 -6.82 -12.90
CA SER A 107 -17.38 -6.27 -14.13
C SER A 107 -17.60 -4.74 -14.10
N ILE A 108 -16.71 -4.00 -13.44
CA ILE A 108 -16.78 -2.54 -13.36
C ILE A 108 -16.15 -1.98 -14.63
N LYS A 109 -16.93 -1.21 -15.41
CA LYS A 109 -16.48 -0.57 -16.64
C LYS A 109 -15.38 0.45 -16.32
N VAL A 110 -14.20 0.31 -16.93
CA VAL A 110 -13.13 1.33 -16.84
C VAL A 110 -13.53 2.48 -17.75
N MET A 111 -13.85 3.64 -17.17
CA MET A 111 -13.95 4.86 -17.96
C MET A 111 -12.53 5.28 -18.34
N SER A 112 -12.16 5.10 -19.60
CA SER A 112 -10.98 5.76 -20.14
C SER A 112 -11.25 7.26 -20.11
N VAL A 113 -10.42 8.02 -19.40
CA VAL A 113 -10.35 9.47 -19.59
C VAL A 113 -9.68 9.67 -20.95
N THR A 114 -10.49 9.70 -22.00
CA THR A 114 -10.09 10.30 -23.28
C THR A 114 -10.11 11.80 -23.04
N GLY A 115 -8.92 12.41 -22.98
CA GLY A 115 -8.80 13.85 -23.19
C GLY A 115 -9.37 14.15 -24.57
N SER A 116 -10.57 14.73 -24.60
CA SER A 116 -11.05 15.48 -25.74
C SER A 116 -10.28 16.81 -25.75
N GLU A 117 -9.16 16.82 -26.46
CA GLU A 117 -8.76 18.06 -27.14
C GLU A 117 -9.70 18.20 -28.34
N ASP A 118 -10.87 18.78 -28.09
CA ASP A 118 -11.70 19.37 -29.14
C ASP A 118 -11.04 20.69 -29.56
N SER A 119 -10.47 20.64 -30.75
CA SER A 119 -10.46 21.64 -31.83
C SER A 119 -10.77 23.11 -31.51
N ASP A 120 -9.84 24.01 -31.81
CA ASP A 120 -9.77 24.76 -33.08
C ASP A 120 -8.38 25.42 -33.28
#